data_AF-A0AA38HX05-F1
#
_entry.id   AF-A0AA38HX05-F1
#
_cell.length_a   1.000
_cell.length_b   1.000
_cell.length_c   1.000
_cell.angle_alpha   90.00
_cell.angle_beta   90.00
_cell.angle_gamma   90.00
#
_symmetry.space_group_name_H-M   'P 1'
#
loop_
_entity.id
_entity.type
_entity.pdbx_description
1 polymer ?
#
loop_
_entity_poly.entity_id
_entity_poly.type
_entity_poly.pdbx_seq_one_letter_code
_entity_poly.pdbx_strand_id
1 'polypeptide(L)'
;MHGDRRGAAVSWNNYADTGNPRFSLDCRDEMTDMKQFTKAVIRVVHGVVEVLFHFLFKLVYGGPGEQMPPIKDLLLLESASSIARKIRTRKITSVQVLESFIERIEEVNPILNCVVAERYSEARKEAQAIDDLIKSGTIPEETLAKEKPFLGVPFTTKDCIAVKGMIHTSGFGESEELYC
;
A
#
# COMPACT_ATOMS: atom_id res chain seq x y z
N MET A 1 25.33 16.22 -74.64
CA MET A 1 25.18 14.80 -75.03
C MET A 1 24.19 14.17 -74.04
N HIS A 2 22.90 14.14 -74.40
CA HIS A 2 22.17 12.88 -74.71
C HIS A 2 22.00 11.99 -73.47
N GLY A 3 20.82 11.67 -72.94
CA GLY A 3 19.46 11.92 -73.43
C GLY A 3 18.42 11.46 -72.39
N ASP A 4 17.31 12.17 -72.44
CA ASP A 4 16.00 11.91 -71.84
C ASP A 4 15.51 10.46 -72.06
N ARG A 5 15.06 9.79 -71.00
CA ARG A 5 14.08 8.71 -71.07
C ARG A 5 13.02 8.87 -69.98
N ARG A 6 12.07 9.76 -70.26
CA ARG A 6 10.68 9.72 -69.80
C ARG A 6 10.11 8.30 -69.93
N GLY A 7 9.94 7.61 -68.81
CA GLY A 7 9.07 6.46 -68.68
C GLY A 7 7.63 6.95 -68.48
N ALA A 8 6.84 6.87 -69.53
CA ALA A 8 5.44 7.28 -69.57
C ALA A 8 4.60 6.48 -68.55
N ALA A 9 3.85 7.21 -67.73
CA ALA A 9 2.70 6.69 -67.00
C ALA A 9 1.63 6.26 -68.02
N VAL A 10 1.42 4.96 -68.16
CA VAL A 10 0.35 4.41 -68.99
C VAL A 10 -0.87 4.19 -68.09
N SER A 11 -1.88 5.01 -68.35
CA SER A 11 -3.24 4.92 -67.82
C SER A 11 -3.81 3.52 -68.04
N TRP A 12 -4.08 2.81 -66.95
CA TRP A 12 -4.99 1.66 -66.95
C TRP A 12 -6.37 2.15 -66.54
N ASN A 13 -7.06 2.79 -67.47
CA ASN A 13 -8.50 2.99 -67.37
C ASN A 13 -9.08 2.56 -68.71
N ASN A 14 -9.57 1.33 -68.77
CA ASN A 14 -10.57 0.78 -69.70
C ASN A 14 -10.44 -0.75 -69.75
N TYR A 15 -11.08 -1.43 -68.81
CA TYR A 15 -11.63 -2.75 -69.08
C TYR A 15 -13.05 -2.77 -68.52
N ALA A 16 -14.01 -2.62 -69.42
CA ALA A 16 -15.40 -2.89 -69.14
C ALA A 16 -15.58 -4.41 -69.15
N ASP A 17 -16.01 -4.97 -68.03
CA ASP A 17 -16.61 -6.30 -67.94
C ASP A 17 -17.78 -6.16 -66.96
N THR A 18 -18.97 -5.84 -67.45
CA THR A 18 -20.05 -6.78 -67.80
C THR A 18 -20.30 -7.85 -66.71
N GLY A 19 -21.49 -7.80 -66.09
CA GLY A 19 -22.01 -8.92 -65.28
C GLY A 19 -22.13 -8.69 -63.77
N ASN A 20 -23.26 -8.12 -63.37
CA ASN A 20 -24.01 -8.24 -62.09
C ASN A 20 -23.78 -9.54 -61.25
N PRO A 21 -24.21 -9.68 -59.96
CA PRO A 21 -24.47 -8.77 -58.81
C PRO A 21 -23.75 -9.20 -57.49
N ARG A 22 -23.77 -8.31 -56.47
CA ARG A 22 -23.95 -8.61 -55.03
C ARG A 22 -23.69 -10.06 -54.52
N PHE A 23 -22.44 -10.48 -54.33
CA PHE A 23 -22.18 -11.75 -53.61
C PHE A 23 -20.98 -11.73 -52.65
N SER A 24 -20.24 -10.62 -52.55
CA SER A 24 -19.00 -10.56 -51.74
C SER A 24 -19.02 -9.57 -50.57
N LEU A 25 -20.05 -8.73 -50.46
CA LEU A 25 -20.27 -7.84 -49.30
C LEU A 25 -21.02 -8.55 -48.17
N ASP A 26 -21.88 -9.51 -48.50
CA ASP A 26 -22.74 -10.24 -47.57
C ASP A 26 -21.92 -11.02 -46.54
N CYS A 27 -20.91 -11.80 -46.98
CA CYS A 27 -20.08 -12.57 -46.05
C CYS A 27 -19.17 -11.72 -45.14
N ARG A 28 -18.82 -10.48 -45.54
CA ARG A 28 -18.00 -9.56 -44.71
C ARG A 28 -18.85 -8.88 -43.64
N ASP A 29 -20.08 -8.52 -43.99
CA ASP A 29 -21.05 -7.96 -43.06
C ASP A 29 -21.56 -9.04 -42.08
N GLU A 30 -21.84 -10.26 -42.55
CA GLU A 30 -22.20 -11.42 -41.70
C GLU A 30 -21.07 -11.80 -40.72
N MET A 31 -19.80 -11.79 -41.16
CA MET A 31 -18.68 -12.10 -40.28
C MET A 31 -18.41 -10.98 -39.25
N THR A 32 -18.82 -9.75 -39.54
CA THR A 32 -18.77 -8.63 -38.58
C THR A 32 -19.92 -8.76 -37.58
N ASP A 33 -21.12 -9.09 -38.04
CA ASP A 33 -22.31 -9.29 -37.21
C ASP A 33 -22.16 -10.48 -36.25
N MET A 34 -21.65 -11.62 -36.73
CA MET A 34 -21.32 -12.77 -35.87
C MET A 34 -20.29 -12.43 -34.78
N LYS A 35 -19.30 -11.60 -35.10
CA LYS A 35 -18.32 -11.10 -34.10
C LYS A 35 -18.95 -10.12 -33.12
N GLN A 36 -19.88 -9.26 -33.56
CA GLN A 36 -20.61 -8.36 -32.66
C GLN A 36 -21.56 -9.12 -31.73
N PHE A 37 -22.27 -10.12 -32.26
CA PHE A 37 -23.10 -11.03 -31.48
C PHE A 37 -22.28 -11.80 -30.44
N THR A 38 -21.15 -12.38 -30.86
CA THR A 38 -20.24 -13.09 -29.95
C THR A 38 -19.73 -12.17 -28.83
N LYS A 39 -19.34 -10.93 -29.13
CA LYS A 39 -18.94 -9.94 -28.12
C LYS A 39 -20.07 -9.56 -27.18
N ALA A 40 -21.30 -9.44 -27.69
CA ALA A 40 -22.47 -9.17 -26.86
C ALA A 40 -22.74 -10.33 -25.89
N VAL A 41 -22.67 -11.58 -26.37
CA VAL A 41 -22.80 -12.78 -25.55
C VAL A 41 -21.70 -12.84 -24.48
N ILE A 42 -20.43 -12.58 -24.85
CA ILE A 42 -19.32 -12.55 -23.90
C ILE A 42 -19.53 -11.50 -22.80
N ARG A 43 -20.02 -10.30 -23.14
CA ARG A 43 -20.33 -9.26 -22.13
C ARG A 43 -21.42 -9.71 -21.15
N VAL A 44 -22.48 -10.34 -21.66
CA VAL A 44 -23.57 -10.83 -20.81
C VAL A 44 -23.06 -11.95 -19.89
N VAL A 45 -22.32 -12.91 -20.44
CA VAL A 45 -21.72 -14.00 -19.67
C VAL A 45 -20.74 -13.45 -18.63
N HIS A 46 -19.85 -12.52 -18.99
CA HIS A 46 -18.92 -11.89 -18.06
C HIS A 46 -19.65 -11.15 -16.93
N GLY A 47 -20.70 -10.39 -17.25
CA GLY A 47 -21.51 -9.71 -16.24
C GLY A 47 -22.23 -10.68 -15.30
N VAL A 48 -22.77 -11.78 -15.82
CA VAL A 48 -23.36 -12.84 -15.00
C VAL A 48 -22.31 -13.50 -14.11
N VAL A 49 -21.13 -13.81 -14.66
CA VAL A 49 -20.01 -14.38 -13.92
C VAL A 49 -19.55 -13.42 -12.83
N GLU A 50 -19.35 -12.14 -13.11
CA GLU A 50 -18.99 -11.13 -12.10
C GLU A 50 -20.03 -11.03 -10.98
N VAL A 51 -21.33 -11.03 -11.30
CA VAL A 51 -22.40 -11.00 -10.30
C VAL A 51 -22.38 -12.26 -9.43
N LEU A 52 -22.21 -13.43 -10.05
CA LEU A 52 -22.08 -14.71 -9.33
C LEU A 52 -20.83 -14.75 -8.47
N PHE A 53 -19.68 -14.31 -8.98
CA PHE A 53 -18.42 -14.22 -8.23
C PHE A 53 -18.57 -13.26 -7.06
N HIS A 54 -19.08 -12.05 -7.25
CA HIS A 54 -19.32 -11.11 -6.15
C HIS A 54 -20.31 -11.66 -5.13
N PHE A 55 -21.37 -12.34 -5.56
CA PHE A 55 -22.33 -12.97 -4.65
C PHE A 55 -21.69 -14.09 -3.84
N LEU A 56 -20.97 -15.01 -4.49
CA LEU A 56 -20.25 -16.10 -3.85
C LEU A 56 -19.17 -15.59 -2.90
N PHE A 57 -18.34 -14.64 -3.33
CA PHE A 57 -17.31 -14.02 -2.49
C PHE A 57 -17.93 -13.27 -1.32
N LYS A 58 -19.05 -12.59 -1.50
CA LYS A 58 -19.78 -11.96 -0.40
C LYS A 58 -20.38 -12.99 0.56
N LEU A 59 -20.81 -14.15 0.07
CA LEU A 59 -21.33 -15.22 0.93
C LEU A 59 -20.21 -15.90 1.73
N VAL A 60 -19.04 -16.10 1.11
CA VAL A 60 -17.88 -16.76 1.74
C VAL A 60 -17.06 -15.80 2.61
N TYR A 61 -16.83 -14.57 2.16
CA TYR A 61 -15.94 -13.58 2.79
C TYR A 61 -16.65 -12.33 3.31
N GLY A 62 -17.97 -12.17 3.08
CA GLY A 62 -18.71 -10.96 3.46
C GLY A 62 -19.16 -10.92 4.92
N GLY A 63 -18.48 -11.63 5.81
CA GLY A 63 -18.62 -11.43 7.24
C GLY A 63 -18.11 -10.03 7.62
N PRO A 64 -18.73 -9.34 8.58
CA PRO A 64 -18.14 -8.13 9.14
C PRO A 64 -16.79 -8.54 9.76
N GLY A 65 -15.69 -8.01 9.22
CA GLY A 65 -14.38 -8.20 9.84
C GLY A 65 -14.40 -7.72 11.29
N GLU A 66 -13.51 -8.28 12.12
CA GLU A 66 -13.38 -7.83 13.51
C GLU A 66 -13.19 -6.32 13.56
N GLN A 67 -14.07 -5.64 14.29
CA GLN A 67 -14.02 -4.19 14.41
C GLN A 67 -12.95 -3.81 15.42
N MET A 68 -12.13 -2.83 15.06
CA MET A 68 -11.09 -2.34 15.94
C MET A 68 -11.72 -1.71 17.20
N PRO A 69 -11.23 -2.04 18.40
CA PRO A 69 -11.70 -1.42 19.62
C PRO A 69 -11.46 0.11 19.60
N PRO A 70 -12.36 0.90 20.21
CA PRO A 70 -12.23 2.35 20.22
C PRO A 70 -10.97 2.80 20.96
N ILE A 71 -10.45 3.96 20.59
CA ILE A 71 -9.27 4.54 21.24
C ILE A 71 -9.69 5.06 22.62
N LYS A 72 -9.01 4.56 23.66
CA LYS A 72 -9.28 4.90 25.08
C LYS A 72 -8.42 6.05 25.58
N ASP A 73 -7.15 6.08 25.19
CA ASP A 73 -6.19 7.10 25.60
C ASP A 73 -6.03 8.17 24.50
N LEU A 74 -6.28 9.42 24.86
CA LEU A 74 -6.15 10.57 23.95
C LEU A 74 -4.69 10.86 23.59
N LEU A 75 -3.71 10.39 24.37
CA LEU A 75 -2.28 10.50 24.02
C LEU A 75 -1.97 9.83 22.68
N LEU A 76 -2.71 8.76 22.33
CA LEU A 76 -2.56 8.03 21.07
C LEU A 76 -2.96 8.86 19.84
N LEU A 77 -3.69 9.96 20.05
CA LEU A 77 -4.14 10.87 19.00
C LEU A 77 -3.22 12.10 18.86
N GLU A 78 -2.22 12.25 19.72
CA GLU A 78 -1.31 13.39 19.67
C GLU A 78 -0.20 13.21 18.64
N SER A 79 0.22 14.33 18.05
CA SER A 79 1.39 14.33 17.16
C SER A 79 2.67 14.05 17.95
N ALA A 80 3.64 13.40 17.30
CA ALA A 80 4.97 13.16 17.88
C ALA A 80 5.65 14.45 18.37
N SER A 81 5.48 15.57 17.67
CA SER A 81 6.02 16.87 18.08
C SER A 81 5.32 17.43 19.33
N SER A 82 4.02 17.17 19.50
CA SER A 82 3.28 17.50 20.73
C SER A 82 3.77 16.67 21.90
N ILE A 83 3.86 15.35 21.72
CA ILE A 83 4.35 14.41 22.73
C ILE A 83 5.77 14.80 23.16
N ALA A 84 6.69 15.00 22.21
CA ALA A 84 8.07 15.38 22.53
C ALA A 84 8.16 16.68 23.33
N ARG A 85 7.32 17.67 22.98
CA ARG A 85 7.23 18.94 23.75
C ARG A 85 6.70 18.69 25.16
N LYS A 86 5.68 17.86 25.33
CA LYS A 86 5.11 17.53 26.64
C LYS A 86 6.10 16.76 27.52
N ILE A 87 6.87 15.84 26.94
CA ILE A 87 7.94 15.11 27.62
C ILE A 87 9.03 16.08 28.10
N ARG A 88 9.58 16.93 27.21
CA ARG A 88 10.61 17.91 27.58
C ARG A 88 10.16 18.89 28.67
N THR A 89 8.89 19.31 28.62
CA THR A 89 8.27 20.21 29.62
C THR A 89 7.73 19.47 30.85
N ARG A 90 8.02 18.16 31.00
CA ARG A 90 7.63 17.31 32.14
C ARG A 90 6.12 17.21 32.39
N LYS A 91 5.30 17.45 31.36
CA LYS A 91 3.83 17.32 31.44
C LYS A 91 3.37 15.86 31.39
N ILE A 92 4.14 15.03 30.70
CA ILE A 92 3.99 13.57 30.61
C ILE A 92 5.40 12.95 30.64
N THR A 93 5.50 11.68 30.95
CA THR A 93 6.77 10.94 30.93
C THR A 93 6.92 10.10 29.66
N SER A 94 8.14 9.80 29.25
CA SER A 94 8.43 8.89 28.15
C SER A 94 7.90 7.49 28.44
N VAL A 95 8.06 7.01 29.69
CA VAL A 95 7.51 5.71 30.12
C VAL A 95 5.99 5.68 29.99
N GLN A 96 5.28 6.72 30.46
CA GLN A 96 3.83 6.79 30.34
C GLN A 96 3.37 6.70 28.88
N VAL A 97 4.03 7.44 27.99
CA VAL A 97 3.70 7.42 26.56
C VAL A 97 3.96 6.03 25.98
N LEU A 98 5.09 5.42 26.31
CA LEU A 98 5.44 4.09 25.83
C LEU A 98 4.40 3.04 26.24
N GLU A 99 4.00 3.00 27.52
CA GLU A 99 3.00 2.04 27.99
C GLU A 99 1.65 2.23 27.29
N SER A 100 1.18 3.47 27.09
CA SER A 100 -0.05 3.74 26.33
C SER A 100 -0.01 3.14 24.92
N PHE A 101 1.14 3.24 24.22
CA PHE A 101 1.30 2.64 22.90
C PHE A 101 1.42 1.12 22.94
N ILE A 102 2.12 0.54 23.93
CA ILE A 102 2.23 -0.92 24.10
C ILE A 102 0.84 -1.51 24.36
N GLU A 103 0.08 -0.97 25.31
CA GLU A 103 -1.28 -1.42 25.62
C GLU A 103 -2.18 -1.39 24.38
N ARG A 104 -2.05 -0.35 23.55
CA ARG A 104 -2.81 -0.26 22.29
C ARG A 104 -2.37 -1.31 21.27
N ILE A 105 -1.07 -1.58 21.18
CA ILE A 105 -0.55 -2.61 20.26
C ILE A 105 -1.07 -3.98 20.72
N GLU A 106 -0.98 -4.32 22.00
CA GLU A 106 -1.47 -5.59 22.53
C GLU A 106 -2.98 -5.78 22.30
N GLU A 107 -3.76 -4.70 22.39
CA GLU A 107 -5.21 -4.73 22.13
C GLU A 107 -5.56 -4.94 20.65
N VAL A 108 -4.78 -4.36 19.72
CA VAL A 108 -5.16 -4.29 18.29
C VAL A 108 -4.37 -5.24 17.38
N ASN A 109 -3.14 -5.59 17.75
CA ASN A 109 -2.28 -6.45 16.92
C ASN A 109 -2.88 -7.83 16.64
N PRO A 110 -3.67 -8.48 17.53
CA PRO A 110 -4.35 -9.74 17.20
C PRO A 110 -5.30 -9.62 16.00
N ILE A 111 -5.86 -8.43 15.76
CA ILE A 111 -6.78 -8.13 14.66
C ILE A 111 -6.00 -7.78 13.38
N LEU A 112 -4.94 -6.96 13.51
CA LEU A 112 -4.23 -6.38 12.36
C LEU A 112 -2.97 -7.14 11.94
N ASN A 113 -2.35 -7.90 12.85
CA ASN A 113 -1.09 -8.62 12.66
C ASN A 113 0.03 -7.74 12.04
N CYS A 114 0.19 -6.51 12.54
CA CYS A 114 1.09 -5.50 11.97
C CYS A 114 2.41 -5.32 12.75
N VAL A 115 2.52 -5.87 13.96
CA VAL A 115 3.77 -5.96 14.73
C VAL A 115 4.22 -7.41 14.78
N VAL A 116 5.37 -7.69 14.16
CA VAL A 116 5.92 -9.05 14.01
C VAL A 116 7.00 -9.40 15.04
N ALA A 117 7.62 -8.38 15.64
CA ALA A 117 8.63 -8.53 16.69
C ALA A 117 8.59 -7.33 17.64
N GLU A 118 8.83 -7.57 18.92
CA GLU A 118 8.82 -6.56 19.98
C GLU A 118 10.19 -6.39 20.66
N ARG A 119 10.46 -5.22 21.25
CA ARG A 119 11.59 -5.01 22.20
C ARG A 119 11.15 -4.28 23.47
N TYR A 120 9.93 -4.54 23.94
CA TYR A 120 9.31 -3.71 24.99
C TYR A 120 10.17 -3.58 26.25
N SER A 121 10.90 -4.62 26.65
CA SER A 121 11.83 -4.57 27.78
C SER A 121 12.93 -3.51 27.63
N GLU A 122 13.62 -3.48 26.48
CA GLU A 122 14.67 -2.50 26.21
C GLU A 122 14.10 -1.10 26.00
N ALA A 123 12.96 -0.99 25.31
CA ALA A 123 12.27 0.29 25.13
C ALA A 123 11.87 0.92 26.48
N ARG A 124 11.42 0.12 27.46
CA ARG A 124 11.10 0.60 28.82
C ARG A 124 12.33 1.14 29.54
N LYS A 125 13.49 0.46 29.42
CA LYS A 125 14.75 0.93 30.01
C LYS A 125 15.20 2.26 29.39
N GLU A 126 15.11 2.38 28.06
CA GLU A 126 15.43 3.61 27.34
C GLU A 126 14.51 4.77 27.73
N ALA A 127 13.20 4.52 27.82
CA ALA A 127 12.22 5.52 28.25
C ALA A 127 12.50 6.01 29.68
N GLN A 128 12.78 5.09 30.61
CA GLN A 128 13.14 5.44 31.99
C GLN A 128 14.42 6.30 32.05
N ALA A 129 15.45 5.93 31.29
CA ALA A 129 16.69 6.70 31.23
C ALA A 129 16.47 8.13 30.68
N ILE A 130 15.56 8.29 29.73
CA ILE A 130 15.17 9.60 29.19
C ILE A 130 14.43 10.43 30.25
N ASP A 131 13.51 9.81 30.97
CA ASP A 131 12.78 10.50 32.05
C ASP A 131 13.74 10.94 33.17
N ASP A 132 14.72 10.11 33.53
CA ASP A 132 15.76 10.46 34.51
C ASP A 132 16.68 11.58 34.00
N LEU A 133 17.04 11.57 32.71
CA LEU A 133 17.81 12.64 32.08
C LEU A 133 17.05 13.98 32.15
N ILE A 134 15.77 13.99 31.81
CA ILE A 134 14.94 15.19 31.85
C ILE A 134 14.74 15.66 33.30
N LYS A 135 14.55 14.73 34.23
CA LYS A 135 14.41 15.01 35.67
C LYS A 135 15.68 15.62 36.26
N SER A 136 16.86 15.19 35.80
CA SER A 136 18.14 15.75 36.24
C SER A 136 18.29 17.24 35.93
N GLY A 137 17.61 17.74 34.89
CA GLY A 137 17.71 19.13 34.45
C GLY A 137 19.09 19.51 33.88
N THR A 138 19.96 18.52 33.61
CA THR A 138 21.34 18.76 33.15
C THR A 138 21.41 19.45 31.78
N ILE A 139 20.41 19.22 30.92
CA ILE A 139 20.34 19.79 29.57
C ILE A 139 19.14 20.74 29.50
N PRO A 140 19.33 22.01 29.09
CA PRO A 140 18.24 22.96 28.89
C PRO A 140 17.20 22.47 27.88
N GLU A 141 15.93 22.85 28.09
CA GLU A 141 14.82 22.43 27.25
C GLU A 141 14.98 22.89 25.79
N GLU A 142 15.55 24.09 25.56
CA GLU A 142 15.81 24.61 24.22
C GLU A 142 16.87 23.78 23.48
N THR A 143 17.92 23.36 24.19
CA THR A 143 18.97 22.48 23.65
C THR A 143 18.39 21.11 23.29
N LEU A 144 17.57 20.54 24.17
CA LEU A 144 16.86 19.30 23.89
C LEU A 144 15.94 19.42 22.67
N ALA A 145 15.21 20.54 22.54
CA ALA A 145 14.33 20.76 21.39
C ALA A 145 15.11 20.85 20.07
N LYS A 146 16.31 21.43 20.07
CA LYS A 146 17.15 21.59 18.88
C LYS A 146 17.90 20.31 18.50
N GLU A 147 18.55 19.67 19.46
CA GLU A 147 19.42 18.52 19.21
C GLU A 147 18.68 17.18 19.19
N LYS A 148 17.61 17.06 19.99
CA LYS A 148 16.86 15.82 20.18
C LYS A 148 15.35 16.10 20.10
N PRO A 149 14.84 16.55 18.94
CA PRO A 149 13.47 17.05 18.79
C PRO A 149 12.38 16.03 19.12
N PHE A 150 12.68 14.73 19.06
CA PHE A 150 11.78 13.61 19.38
C PHE A 150 12.23 12.78 20.59
N LEU A 151 13.06 13.34 21.48
CA LEU A 151 13.50 12.64 22.68
C LEU A 151 12.32 12.09 23.49
N GLY A 152 12.32 10.78 23.74
CA GLY A 152 11.29 10.08 24.53
C GLY A 152 10.03 9.70 23.76
N VAL A 153 9.93 9.99 22.47
CA VAL A 153 8.78 9.58 21.64
C VAL A 153 9.02 8.16 21.12
N PRO A 154 8.13 7.19 21.42
CA PRO A 154 8.24 5.85 20.87
C PRO A 154 7.95 5.85 19.37
N PHE A 155 8.62 4.95 18.63
CA PHE A 155 8.36 4.74 17.22
C PHE A 155 8.58 3.27 16.83
N THR A 156 7.87 2.85 15.79
CA THR A 156 8.05 1.55 15.13
C THR A 156 8.87 1.74 13.86
N THR A 157 9.61 0.71 13.46
CA THR A 157 10.29 0.66 12.17
C THR A 157 9.81 -0.52 11.36
N LYS A 158 9.94 -0.45 10.03
CA LYS A 158 9.64 -1.57 9.16
C LYS A 158 10.69 -2.66 9.36
N ASP A 159 10.29 -3.92 9.33
CA ASP A 159 11.19 -5.08 9.50
C ASP A 159 12.37 -5.08 8.51
N CYS A 160 12.20 -4.48 7.32
CA CYS A 160 13.29 -4.31 6.36
C CYS A 160 14.33 -3.23 6.75
N ILE A 161 14.27 -2.66 7.95
CA ILE A 161 15.26 -1.76 8.51
C ILE A 161 15.93 -2.48 9.68
N ALA A 162 17.23 -2.75 9.53
CA ALA A 162 18.03 -3.44 10.53
C ALA A 162 18.02 -2.72 11.88
N VAL A 163 17.76 -3.48 12.95
CA VAL A 163 17.86 -3.01 14.34
C VAL A 163 18.75 -4.00 15.08
N LYS A 164 19.82 -3.49 15.70
CA LYS A 164 20.78 -4.32 16.45
C LYS A 164 20.06 -5.17 17.49
N GLY A 165 20.37 -6.46 17.53
CA GLY A 165 19.79 -7.44 18.45
C GLY A 165 18.38 -7.91 18.09
N MET A 166 17.83 -7.51 16.95
CA MET A 166 16.52 -7.92 16.45
C MET A 166 16.66 -8.77 15.18
N ILE A 167 15.65 -9.59 14.94
CA ILE A 167 15.48 -10.35 13.70
C ILE A 167 15.18 -9.37 12.56
N HIS A 168 15.74 -9.64 11.39
CA HIS A 168 15.51 -8.87 10.17
C HIS A 168 15.13 -9.82 9.02
N THR A 169 13.84 -9.94 8.71
CA THR A 169 13.35 -10.91 7.70
C THR A 169 13.10 -10.29 6.33
N SER A 170 12.84 -8.98 6.30
CA SER A 170 12.33 -8.26 5.12
C SER A 170 11.07 -8.89 4.50
N GLY A 171 10.33 -9.71 5.26
CA GLY A 171 9.13 -10.42 4.78
C GLY A 171 9.41 -11.67 3.93
N PHE A 172 10.64 -12.16 3.89
CA PHE A 172 11.00 -13.41 3.22
C PHE A 172 10.98 -14.58 4.21
N GLY A 173 10.16 -15.60 3.91
CA GLY A 173 9.93 -16.77 4.77
C GLY A 173 11.12 -17.70 4.95
N GLU A 174 12.21 -17.52 4.19
CA GLU A 174 13.46 -18.27 4.30
C GLU A 174 14.65 -17.34 4.57
N SER A 175 14.51 -16.45 5.55
CA SER A 175 15.67 -15.80 6.14
C SER A 175 16.09 -16.62 7.34
N GLU A 176 17.23 -17.32 7.23
CA GLU A 176 18.02 -17.70 8.41
C GLU A 176 18.06 -16.48 9.33
N GLU A 177 17.80 -16.68 10.63
CA GLU A 177 17.73 -15.66 11.68
C GLU A 177 18.95 -14.73 11.63
N LEU A 178 18.89 -13.71 10.77
CA LEU A 178 19.96 -12.75 10.58
C LEU A 178 19.79 -11.70 11.67
N TYR A 179 20.30 -12.04 12.86
CA TYR A 179 20.43 -11.10 13.95
C TYR A 179 21.39 -9.99 13.52
N CYS A 180 20.89 -8.75 13.57
CA CYS A 180 21.69 -7.55 13.32
C CYS A 180 22.55 -7.13 14.51
#